data_AF-A0A2D5IPZ5-F1
#
_entry.id   AF-A0A2D5IPZ5-F1
#
_cell.length_a   1.000
_cell.length_b   1.000
_cell.length_c   1.000
_cell.angle_alpha   90.00
_cell.angle_beta   90.00
_cell.angle_gamma   90.00
#
_symmetry.space_group_name_H-M   'P 1'
#
loop_
_entity.id
_entity.type
_entity.pdbx_description
1 polymer ?
#
loop_
_entity_poly.entity_id
_entity_poly.type
_entity_poly.pdbx_seq_one_letter_code
_entity_poly.pdbx_strand_id
1 'polypeptide(L)'
;QGCENARLLARCWKDLGGEVFLEECRAASIEYLDSPARTKVKRSSQRFAGTIRAWGRSIKSGRQRKVWAQSLLESFAGRELLVVGRKTSVDPAFAVLCGFAGRPVPTVAELEAAPASDSVSWSDHRPGRFATVD
;
A
#
# COMPACT_ATOMS: atom_id res chain seq x y z
N GLN A 1 13.89 -11.67 13.46
CA GLN A 1 12.48 -11.84 13.07
C GLN A 1 12.42 -11.74 11.56
N GLY A 2 11.96 -12.78 10.86
CA GLY A 2 12.07 -12.87 9.39
C GLY A 2 11.05 -13.84 8.81
N CYS A 3 9.84 -13.83 9.35
CA CYS A 3 8.79 -14.70 8.84
C CYS A 3 8.38 -14.23 7.45
N GLU A 4 8.79 -14.93 6.40
CA GLU A 4 8.40 -14.61 5.02
C GLU A 4 6.95 -15.04 4.71
N ASN A 5 6.26 -15.67 5.67
CA ASN A 5 4.91 -16.17 5.50
C ASN A 5 3.89 -15.06 5.78
N ALA A 6 3.51 -14.35 4.71
CA ALA A 6 2.54 -13.26 4.75
C ALA A 6 1.20 -13.62 5.42
N ARG A 7 0.74 -14.88 5.31
CA ARG A 7 -0.51 -15.32 5.96
C ARG A 7 -0.35 -15.45 7.47
N LEU A 8 0.80 -15.99 7.91
CA LEU A 8 1.11 -16.13 9.32
C LEU A 8 1.28 -14.75 9.95
N LEU A 9 2.01 -13.84 9.31
CA LEU A 9 2.13 -12.44 9.75
C LEU A 9 0.77 -11.75 9.87
N ALA A 10 -0.07 -11.86 8.84
CA ALA A 10 -1.41 -11.29 8.91
C ALA A 10 -2.24 -11.85 10.06
N ARG A 11 -2.09 -13.14 10.36
CA ARG A 11 -2.76 -13.76 11.51
C ARG A 11 -2.23 -13.17 12.82
N CYS A 12 -0.91 -13.15 13.01
CA CYS A 12 -0.28 -12.60 14.20
C CYS A 12 -0.69 -11.14 14.45
N TRP A 13 -0.66 -10.29 13.42
CA TRP A 13 -1.06 -8.90 13.54
C TRP A 13 -2.56 -8.74 13.89
N LYS A 14 -3.44 -9.58 13.32
CA LYS A 14 -4.85 -9.56 13.69
C LYS A 14 -5.10 -10.05 15.12
N ASP A 15 -4.31 -11.01 15.60
CA ASP A 15 -4.39 -11.49 16.97
C ASP A 15 -3.97 -10.39 17.98
N LEU A 16 -3.16 -9.40 17.56
CA LEU A 16 -2.83 -8.19 18.33
C LEU A 16 -3.90 -7.07 18.23
N GLY A 17 -4.85 -7.19 17.30
CA GLY A 17 -5.92 -6.22 17.07
C GLY A 17 -6.15 -5.91 15.59
N GLY A 18 -7.41 -5.65 15.21
CA GLY A 18 -7.77 -5.36 13.82
C GLY A 18 -7.14 -4.06 13.27
N GLU A 19 -6.99 -3.03 14.11
CA GLU A 19 -6.32 -1.77 13.73
C GLU A 19 -4.81 -1.97 13.54
N VAL A 20 -4.17 -2.73 14.43
CA VAL A 20 -2.75 -3.11 14.30
C VAL A 20 -2.48 -3.78 12.96
N PHE A 21 -3.37 -4.67 12.52
CA PHE A 21 -3.24 -5.30 11.21
C PHE A 21 -3.25 -4.32 10.02
N LEU A 22 -4.10 -3.28 10.07
CA LEU A 22 -4.13 -2.26 9.03
C LEU A 22 -2.85 -1.42 9.03
N GLU A 23 -2.42 -0.96 10.22
CA GLU A 23 -1.20 -0.15 10.37
C GLU A 23 0.04 -0.89 9.88
N GLU A 24 0.20 -2.18 10.23
CA GLU A 24 1.31 -3.00 9.78
C GLU A 24 1.28 -3.24 8.26
N CYS A 25 0.09 -3.44 7.67
CA CYS A 25 -0.04 -3.52 6.22
C CYS A 25 0.34 -2.20 5.54
N ARG A 26 0.00 -1.06 6.16
CA ARG A 26 0.34 0.28 5.66
C ARG A 26 1.84 0.52 5.73
N ALA A 27 2.46 0.28 6.89
CA ALA A 27 3.90 0.40 7.08
C ALA A 27 4.69 -0.45 6.07
N ALA A 28 4.30 -1.72 5.90
CA ALA A 28 4.95 -2.60 4.92
C ALA A 28 4.70 -2.17 3.47
N SER A 29 3.57 -1.51 3.17
CA SER A 29 3.30 -0.93 1.84
C SER A 29 4.22 0.27 1.57
N ILE A 30 4.42 1.14 2.56
CA ILE A 30 5.34 2.28 2.46
C ILE A 30 6.78 1.78 2.25
N GLU A 31 7.23 0.80 3.06
CA GLU A 31 8.56 0.20 2.92
C GLU A 31 8.77 -0.40 1.52
N TYR A 32 7.77 -1.11 0.99
CA TYR A 32 7.81 -1.63 -0.38
C TYR A 32 7.91 -0.51 -1.43
N LEU A 33 7.14 0.57 -1.27
CA LEU A 33 7.11 1.68 -2.21
C LEU A 33 8.43 2.45 -2.23
N ASP A 34 9.10 2.56 -1.08
CA ASP A 34 10.42 3.17 -0.93
C ASP A 34 11.57 2.26 -1.38
N SER A 35 11.32 0.95 -1.51
CA SER A 35 12.34 -0.01 -1.90
C SER A 35 12.80 0.18 -3.36
N PRO A 36 14.10 0.44 -3.61
CA PRO A 36 14.62 0.49 -4.98
C PRO A 36 14.48 -0.84 -5.74
N ALA A 37 14.35 -1.96 -5.01
CA ALA A 37 14.16 -3.27 -5.62
C ALA A 37 12.82 -3.39 -6.37
N ARG A 38 11.82 -2.58 -5.99
CA ARG A 38 10.49 -2.50 -6.63
C ARG A 38 10.58 -2.20 -8.13
N THR A 39 11.44 -1.26 -8.51
CA THR A 39 11.59 -0.79 -9.90
C THR A 39 12.75 -1.48 -10.63
N LYS A 40 13.68 -2.11 -9.91
CA LYS A 40 14.79 -2.84 -10.53
C LYS A 40 14.48 -4.30 -10.85
N VAL A 41 13.71 -4.96 -9.99
CA VAL A 41 13.52 -6.41 -10.04
C VAL A 41 12.03 -6.74 -10.14
N LYS A 42 11.60 -7.21 -11.32
CA LYS A 42 10.20 -7.62 -11.56
C LYS A 42 9.68 -8.63 -10.52
N ARG A 43 10.54 -9.52 -10.02
CA ARG A 43 10.17 -10.51 -9.01
C ARG A 43 9.81 -9.87 -7.66
N SER A 44 10.42 -8.74 -7.30
CA SER A 44 10.15 -8.06 -6.03
C SER A 44 8.74 -7.48 -5.97
N SER A 45 8.29 -6.79 -7.03
CA SER A 45 6.92 -6.27 -7.12
C SER A 45 5.88 -7.39 -7.17
N GLN A 46 6.16 -8.48 -7.88
CA GLN A 46 5.28 -9.66 -7.90
C GLN A 46 5.18 -10.37 -6.54
N ARG A 47 6.30 -10.46 -5.80
CA ARG A 47 6.33 -11.03 -4.45
C ARG A 47 5.48 -10.19 -3.50
N PHE A 48 5.61 -8.88 -3.55
CA PHE A 48 4.79 -8.00 -2.71
C PHE A 48 3.31 -8.06 -3.08
N ALA A 49 2.97 -8.11 -4.37
CA ALA A 49 1.58 -8.35 -4.81
C ALA A 49 1.01 -9.69 -4.28
N GLY A 50 1.84 -10.73 -4.21
CA GLY A 50 1.48 -11.99 -3.55
C GLY A 50 1.19 -11.84 -2.05
N THR A 51 1.95 -10.97 -1.38
CA THR A 51 1.79 -10.63 0.04
C THR A 51 0.48 -9.89 0.28
N ILE A 52 0.17 -8.85 -0.50
CA ILE A 52 -1.13 -8.15 -0.48
C ILE A 52 -2.29 -9.14 -0.70
N ARG A 53 -2.18 -10.06 -1.68
CA ARG A 53 -3.22 -11.10 -1.90
C ARG A 53 -3.42 -11.98 -0.67
N ALA A 54 -2.33 -12.38 -0.01
CA ALA A 54 -2.40 -13.22 1.18
C ALA A 54 -3.09 -12.49 2.35
N TRP A 55 -2.73 -11.22 2.58
CA TRP A 55 -3.35 -10.37 3.59
C TRP A 55 -4.84 -10.16 3.34
N GLY A 56 -5.22 -9.75 2.12
CA GLY A 56 -6.61 -9.53 1.75
C GLY A 56 -7.46 -10.79 1.87
N ARG A 57 -6.94 -11.96 1.46
CA ARG A 57 -7.62 -13.25 1.65
C ARG A 57 -7.81 -13.65 3.11
N SER A 58 -6.99 -13.12 4.02
CA SER A 58 -7.13 -13.37 5.45
C SER A 58 -8.29 -12.61 6.09
N ILE A 59 -8.84 -11.59 5.42
CA ILE A 59 -10.01 -10.82 5.84
C ILE A 59 -11.26 -11.53 5.33
N LYS A 60 -12.09 -12.06 6.24
CA LYS A 60 -13.26 -12.88 5.88
C LYS A 60 -14.42 -12.05 5.30
N SER A 61 -14.68 -10.87 5.87
CA SER A 61 -15.77 -10.00 5.40
C SER A 61 -15.37 -9.25 4.13
N GLY A 62 -16.19 -9.37 3.08
CA GLY A 62 -15.98 -8.63 1.83
C GLY A 62 -16.01 -7.11 2.03
N ARG A 63 -16.91 -6.61 2.91
CA ARG A 63 -16.99 -5.19 3.25
C ARG A 63 -15.71 -4.70 3.94
N GLN A 64 -15.23 -5.43 4.95
CA GLN A 64 -13.98 -5.07 5.64
C GLN A 64 -12.78 -5.15 4.70
N ARG A 65 -12.75 -6.15 3.80
CA ARG A 65 -11.68 -6.28 2.80
C ARG A 65 -11.68 -5.10 1.83
N LYS A 66 -12.86 -4.63 1.41
CA LYS A 66 -13.00 -3.44 0.56
C LYS A 66 -12.47 -2.20 1.26
N VAL A 67 -12.87 -1.96 2.51
CA VAL A 67 -12.39 -0.81 3.32
C VAL A 67 -10.87 -0.87 3.51
N TRP A 68 -10.34 -2.02 3.94
CA TRP A 68 -8.90 -2.25 4.07
C TRP A 68 -8.14 -1.97 2.76
N ALA A 69 -8.65 -2.46 1.63
CA ALA A 69 -8.01 -2.24 0.34
C ALA A 69 -8.03 -0.76 -0.06
N GLN A 70 -9.12 -0.04 0.22
CA GLN A 70 -9.23 1.40 0.00
C GLN A 70 -8.21 2.18 0.83
N SER A 71 -8.06 1.86 2.13
CA SER A 71 -7.07 2.50 2.99
C SER A 71 -5.62 2.29 2.52
N LEU A 72 -5.30 1.10 1.98
CA LEU A 72 -3.96 0.86 1.44
C LEU A 72 -3.72 1.55 0.09
N LEU A 73 -4.75 1.71 -0.75
CA LEU A 73 -4.64 2.42 -2.03
C LEU A 73 -4.17 3.86 -1.86
N GLU A 74 -4.54 4.53 -0.76
CA GLU A 74 -4.07 5.88 -0.43
C GLU A 74 -2.53 5.97 -0.35
N SER A 75 -1.87 4.89 0.09
CA SER A 75 -0.40 4.87 0.20
C SER A 75 0.28 4.80 -1.18
N PHE A 76 -0.44 4.37 -2.21
CA PHE A 76 0.05 4.27 -3.58
C PHE A 76 -0.17 5.55 -4.40
N ALA A 77 -0.79 6.58 -3.84
CA ALA A 77 -1.06 7.84 -4.54
C ALA A 77 0.23 8.44 -5.12
N GLY A 78 0.24 8.69 -6.43
CA GLY A 78 1.42 9.18 -7.18
C GLY A 78 2.54 8.15 -7.35
N ARG A 79 2.34 6.91 -6.91
CA ARG A 79 3.29 5.78 -6.96
C ARG A 79 2.64 4.52 -7.54
N GLU A 80 1.53 4.66 -8.26
CA GLU A 80 0.73 3.58 -8.83
C GLU A 80 1.45 2.87 -9.98
N LEU A 81 2.36 3.59 -10.65
CA LEU A 81 3.18 3.07 -11.73
C LEU A 81 4.55 2.64 -11.21
N LEU A 82 5.13 1.65 -11.88
CA LEU A 82 6.54 1.30 -11.76
C LEU A 82 7.16 1.14 -13.15
N VAL A 83 8.44 1.47 -13.22
CA VAL A 83 9.27 1.29 -14.42
C VAL A 83 10.29 0.21 -14.12
N VAL A 84 10.32 -0.86 -14.92
CA VAL A 84 11.35 -1.91 -14.86
C VAL A 84 12.04 -1.99 -16.21
N GLY A 85 13.33 -1.68 -16.23
CA GLY A 85 14.07 -1.52 -17.48
C GLY A 85 13.48 -0.35 -18.29
N ARG A 86 12.92 -0.65 -19.46
CA ARG A 86 12.30 0.35 -20.36
C ARG A 86 10.77 0.32 -20.35
N LYS A 87 10.16 -0.51 -19.50
CA LYS A 87 8.71 -0.74 -19.50
C LYS A 87 8.05 -0.10 -18.30
N THR A 88 7.17 0.86 -18.55
CA THR A 88 6.20 1.38 -17.56
C THR A 88 5.02 0.42 -17.47
N SER A 89 4.56 0.16 -16.25
CA SER A 89 3.37 -0.64 -15.99
C SER A 89 2.73 -0.24 -14.67
N VAL A 90 1.45 -0.53 -14.53
CA VAL A 90 0.75 -0.46 -13.25
C VAL A 90 1.39 -1.43 -12.26
N ASP A 91 1.63 -0.97 -11.04
CA ASP A 91 2.17 -1.78 -9.97
C ASP A 91 1.24 -2.98 -9.69
N PRO A 92 1.75 -4.23 -9.71
CA PRO A 92 0.93 -5.40 -9.48
C PRO A 92 0.31 -5.44 -8.08
N ALA A 93 0.90 -4.79 -7.07
CA ALA A 93 0.32 -4.66 -5.74
C ALA A 93 -0.88 -3.70 -5.76
N PHE A 94 -0.75 -2.55 -6.44
CA PHE A 94 -1.84 -1.62 -6.67
C PHE A 94 -3.01 -2.27 -7.42
N ALA A 95 -2.72 -3.02 -8.49
CA ALA A 95 -3.74 -3.73 -9.25
C ALA A 95 -4.52 -4.75 -8.41
N VAL A 96 -3.84 -5.47 -7.50
CA VAL A 96 -4.49 -6.38 -6.55
C VAL A 96 -5.42 -5.62 -5.60
N LEU A 97 -4.97 -4.48 -5.07
CA LEU A 97 -5.77 -3.64 -4.18
C LEU A 97 -7.01 -3.10 -4.89
N CYS A 98 -6.91 -2.65 -6.15
CA CYS A 98 -8.06 -2.25 -6.96
C CYS A 98 -9.10 -3.37 -7.05
N GLY A 99 -8.66 -4.60 -7.30
CA GLY A 99 -9.53 -5.78 -7.33
C GLY A 99 -10.26 -6.03 -6.01
N PHE A 100 -9.57 -5.92 -4.86
CA PHE A 100 -10.21 -6.05 -3.55
C PHE A 100 -11.13 -4.87 -3.19
N ALA A 101 -10.81 -3.67 -3.67
CA ALA A 101 -11.64 -2.49 -3.51
C ALA A 101 -12.88 -2.51 -4.44
N GLY A 102 -12.97 -3.46 -5.37
CA GLY A 102 -14.07 -3.57 -6.32
C GLY A 102 -14.10 -2.44 -7.34
N ARG A 103 -12.93 -1.93 -7.72
CA ARG A 103 -12.76 -0.89 -8.76
C ARG A 103 -11.94 -1.44 -9.93
N PRO A 104 -12.15 -0.96 -11.16
CA PRO A 104 -11.28 -1.30 -12.28
C PRO A 104 -9.84 -0.85 -12.00
N VAL A 105 -8.89 -1.60 -12.55
CA VAL A 105 -7.48 -1.21 -12.54
C VAL A 105 -7.29 -0.14 -13.63
N PRO A 106 -6.86 1.09 -13.28
CA PRO A 106 -6.55 2.10 -14.28
C PRO A 106 -5.44 1.63 -15.22
N THR A 107 -5.49 2.08 -16.47
CA THR A 107 -4.44 1.90 -17.46
C THR A 107 -3.26 2.83 -17.18
N VAL A 108 -2.11 2.53 -17.80
CA VAL A 108 -0.92 3.41 -17.71
C VAL A 108 -1.25 4.80 -18.24
N ALA A 109 -1.94 4.89 -19.38
CA ALA A 109 -2.32 6.17 -19.98
C ALA A 109 -3.25 7.01 -19.07
N GLU A 110 -4.21 6.38 -18.39
CA GLU A 110 -5.09 7.09 -17.44
C GLU A 110 -4.32 7.63 -16.23
N LEU A 111 -3.33 6.89 -15.74
CA LEU A 111 -2.50 7.31 -14.61
C LEU A 111 -1.46 8.37 -15.01
N GLU A 112 -0.94 8.33 -16.23
CA GLU A 112 -0.03 9.35 -16.76
C GLU A 112 -0.76 10.64 -17.15
N ALA A 113 -2.02 10.55 -17.59
CA ALA A 113 -2.86 11.69 -17.95
C ALA A 113 -3.52 12.37 -16.75
N ALA A 114 -3.59 11.69 -15.60
CA ALA A 114 -4.08 12.30 -14.37
C ALA A 114 -3.16 13.47 -13.99
N PRO A 115 -3.69 14.70 -13.77
CA PRO A 115 -2.88 15.76 -13.23
C PRO A 115 -2.31 15.28 -11.90
N ALA A 116 -1.05 15.61 -11.62
CA ALA A 116 -0.44 15.43 -10.31
C ALA A 116 -1.10 16.38 -9.29
N SER A 117 -2.40 16.19 -9.04
CA SER A 117 -3.19 16.91 -8.06
C SER A 117 -3.28 16.05 -6.81
N ASP A 118 -2.87 16.68 -5.72
CA ASP A 118 -2.89 16.21 -4.34
C ASP A 118 -1.83 15.17 -3.96
N SER A 119 -0.57 15.45 -4.34
CA SER A 119 0.54 15.14 -3.43
C SER A 119 0.31 15.87 -2.11
N VAL A 120 -0.43 15.24 -1.20
CA VAL A 120 -0.48 15.62 0.21
C VAL A 120 0.96 15.57 0.72
N SER A 121 1.57 16.75 0.78
CA SER A 121 2.87 16.95 1.41
C SER A 121 2.69 16.64 2.89
N TRP A 122 3.08 15.43 3.30
CA TRP A 122 3.11 15.03 4.70
C TRP A 122 4.35 15.64 5.40
N SER A 123 4.51 16.95 5.27
CA SER A 123 5.53 17.71 5.97
C SER A 123 4.83 18.66 6.94
N ASP A 124 5.34 18.69 8.17
CA ASP A 124 4.93 19.54 9.29
C ASP A 124 3.66 19.17 10.08
N HIS A 125 3.74 18.06 10.82
CA HIS A 125 3.21 18.05 12.19
C HIS A 125 4.37 18.08 13.19
N ARG A 126 5.01 19.25 13.34
CA ARG A 126 5.74 19.59 14.56
C ARG A 126 4.73 20.15 15.56
N PRO A 127 4.49 19.54 16.73
CA PRO A 127 3.63 20.12 17.74
C PRO A 127 4.35 21.32 18.36
N GLY A 128 3.97 22.53 17.95
CA GLY A 128 4.33 23.77 18.65
C GLY A 128 3.68 23.77 20.02
N ARG A 129 4.50 23.70 21.07
CA ARG A 129 4.10 23.75 22.47
C ARG A 129 3.26 25.01 22.76
N PHE A 130 2.14 24.82 23.45
CA PHE A 130 1.38 25.90 24.06
C PHE A 130 2.11 26.46 25.29
N ALA A 131 2.10 27.80 25.34
CA ALA A 131 1.93 28.69 26.49
C ALA A 131 2.79 28.54 27.75
N THR A 132 3.54 29.61 28.04
CA THR A 132 3.57 30.23 29.38
C THR A 132 3.42 31.73 29.18
N VAL A 133 2.28 32.27 29.63
CA VAL A 133 2.06 33.70 29.88
C VAL A 133 2.56 33.94 31.30
N ASP A 134 3.37 34.97 31.48
CA ASP A 134 3.60 35.64 32.76
C ASP A 134 2.85 36.98 32.71
#